data_AF-W1PUU3-F1
#
_entry.id   AF-W1PUU3-F1
#
_cell.length_a   1.000
_cell.length_b   1.000
_cell.length_c   1.000
_cell.angle_alpha   90.00
_cell.angle_beta   90.00
_cell.angle_gamma   90.00
#
_symmetry.space_group_name_H-M   'P 1'
#
loop_
_entity.id
_entity.type
_entity.pdbx_description
1 polymer ?
#
loop_
_entity_poly.entity_id
_entity_poly.type
_entity_poly.pdbx_seq_one_letter_code
_entity_poly.pdbx_strand_id
1 'polypeptide(L)'
;MPLLILGSLNKVHPSCVLKSEDSGLLPDYVVYNELLATPRLLLRNVCAVEMPWVTPIFGKLGNLDVKKLSGGCNVSEQQSPQGTDPLKVQASVKNDNGIASKVSDDHEKKIQAAKERFLARKGKK
;
A
#
# COMPACT_ATOMS: atom_id res chain seq x y z
N MET A 1 -7.87 -10.39 -2.99
CA MET A 1 -6.85 -10.94 -3.90
C MET A 1 -6.92 -10.18 -5.21
N PRO A 2 -5.99 -9.25 -5.45
CA PRO A 2 -5.92 -8.56 -6.74
C PRO A 2 -5.48 -9.51 -7.86
N LEU A 3 -6.24 -9.54 -8.96
CA LEU A 3 -5.89 -10.24 -10.20
C LEU A 3 -5.21 -9.23 -11.12
N LEU A 4 -3.99 -9.51 -11.60
CA LEU A 4 -3.36 -8.69 -12.63
C LEU A 4 -3.76 -9.22 -14.01
N ILE A 5 -4.38 -8.34 -14.81
CA ILE A 5 -4.62 -8.54 -16.23
C ILE A 5 -3.38 -8.00 -16.96
N LEU A 6 -2.83 -8.81 -17.87
CA LEU A 6 -1.59 -8.59 -18.60
C LEU A 6 -1.53 -7.16 -19.19
N GLY A 7 -0.61 -6.31 -18.70
CA GLY A 7 -0.48 -4.94 -19.19
C GLY A 7 0.51 -4.03 -18.44
N SER A 8 0.94 -4.41 -17.24
CA SER A 8 1.94 -3.64 -16.48
C SER A 8 3.25 -4.42 -16.30
N LEU A 9 4.37 -3.71 -16.44
CA LEU A 9 5.79 -4.10 -16.40
C LEU A 9 6.26 -4.71 -15.05
N ASN A 10 5.44 -5.53 -14.40
CA ASN A 10 5.72 -6.10 -13.09
C ASN A 10 6.48 -7.40 -13.25
N LYS A 11 7.64 -7.51 -12.59
CA LYS A 11 8.45 -8.74 -12.61
C LYS A 11 8.03 -9.65 -11.46
N VAL A 12 8.09 -10.96 -11.66
CA VAL A 12 7.94 -11.90 -10.54
C VAL A 12 9.20 -11.85 -9.69
N HIS A 13 9.04 -11.84 -8.37
CA HIS A 13 10.16 -11.88 -7.44
C HIS A 13 10.95 -13.18 -7.63
N PRO A 14 12.30 -13.14 -7.67
CA PRO A 14 13.14 -14.31 -7.99
C PRO A 14 12.98 -15.49 -7.02
N SER A 15 12.42 -15.27 -5.84
CA SER A 15 12.10 -16.34 -4.89
C SER A 15 10.82 -17.12 -5.22
N CYS A 16 10.03 -16.70 -6.21
CA CYS A 16 8.81 -17.40 -6.58
C CYS A 16 9.14 -18.60 -7.48
N VAL A 17 8.35 -19.65 -7.34
CA VAL A 17 8.46 -20.87 -8.16
C VAL A 17 8.02 -20.59 -9.60
N LEU A 18 7.04 -19.71 -9.78
CA LEU A 18 6.53 -19.31 -11.08
C LEU A 18 7.54 -18.39 -11.76
N LYS A 19 8.38 -18.97 -12.62
CA LYS A 19 9.32 -18.23 -13.45
C LYS A 19 8.61 -17.83 -14.74
N SER A 20 8.96 -16.66 -15.27
CA SER A 20 8.66 -16.35 -16.65
C SER A 20 9.36 -17.40 -17.52
N GLU A 21 8.64 -18.01 -18.45
CA GLU A 21 9.23 -18.90 -19.46
C GLU A 21 10.32 -18.16 -20.25
N ASP A 22 11.11 -18.85 -21.07
CA ASP A 22 12.20 -18.23 -21.86
C ASP A 22 11.74 -17.06 -22.76
N SER A 23 10.43 -16.97 -23.04
CA SER A 23 9.78 -15.85 -23.72
C SER A 23 9.56 -14.60 -22.84
N GLY A 24 9.84 -14.67 -21.55
CA GLY A 24 9.59 -13.60 -20.57
C GLY A 24 8.13 -13.42 -20.18
N LEU A 25 7.22 -14.25 -20.70
CA LEU A 25 5.78 -14.12 -20.49
C LEU A 25 5.32 -14.91 -19.26
N LEU A 26 4.38 -14.33 -18.53
CA LEU A 26 3.62 -15.02 -17.49
C LEU A 26 2.39 -15.69 -18.12
N PRO A 27 1.79 -16.69 -17.46
CA PRO A 27 0.47 -17.17 -17.83
C PRO A 27 -0.55 -16.02 -17.92
N ASP A 28 -1.59 -16.19 -18.74
CA ASP A 28 -2.59 -15.16 -19.04
C ASP A 28 -3.22 -14.52 -17.79
N TYR A 29 -3.35 -15.30 -16.71
CA TYR A 29 -3.89 -14.85 -15.43
C TYR A 29 -3.05 -15.37 -14.27
N VAL A 30 -2.71 -14.47 -13.34
CA VAL A 30 -1.97 -14.81 -12.12
C VAL A 30 -2.59 -14.15 -10.89
N VAL A 31 -2.62 -14.89 -9.78
CA VAL A 31 -2.96 -14.35 -8.46
C VAL A 31 -1.68 -14.16 -7.66
N TYR A 32 -1.57 -13.03 -6.98
CA TYR A 32 -0.45 -12.72 -6.10
C TYR A 32 -0.93 -12.35 -4.70
N ASN A 33 -0.11 -12.66 -3.70
CA ASN A 33 -0.40 -12.26 -2.32
C ASN A 33 0.12 -10.84 -2.03
N GLU A 34 1.32 -10.54 -2.51
CA GLU A 34 2.04 -9.32 -2.18
C GLU A 34 2.57 -8.64 -3.44
N LEU A 35 2.44 -7.31 -3.47
CA LEU A 35 3.10 -6.45 -4.45
C LEU A 35 4.14 -5.61 -3.71
N LEU A 36 5.41 -5.81 -4.03
CA LEU A 36 6.54 -5.08 -3.46
C LEU A 36 6.87 -3.89 -4.35
N ALA A 37 6.64 -2.68 -3.83
CA ALA A 37 6.98 -1.43 -4.50
C ALA A 37 8.41 -0.99 -4.16
N THR A 38 9.38 -1.61 -4.81
CA THR A 38 10.81 -1.23 -4.72
C THR A 38 11.18 -0.36 -5.94
N PRO A 39 12.46 -0.13 -6.31
CA PRO A 39 12.79 0.50 -7.59
C PRO A 39 12.16 -0.19 -8.81
N ARG A 40 11.76 -1.47 -8.64
CA ARG A 40 10.92 -2.21 -9.58
C ARG A 40 9.72 -2.76 -8.82
N LEU A 41 8.56 -2.79 -9.47
CA LEU A 41 7.39 -3.48 -8.93
C LEU A 41 7.59 -4.99 -9.06
N LEU A 42 7.60 -5.68 -7.92
CA LEU A 42 7.81 -7.13 -7.84
C LEU A 42 6.60 -7.84 -7.25
N LEU A 43 6.16 -8.91 -7.88
CA LEU A 43 5.08 -9.77 -7.37
C LEU A 43 5.67 -10.90 -6.52
N ARG A 44 5.11 -11.12 -5.33
CA ARG A 44 5.53 -12.19 -4.42
C ARG A 44 4.36 -13.13 -4.11
N ASN A 45 4.69 -14.41 -3.99
CA ASN A 45 3.75 -15.52 -3.85
C ASN A 45 2.73 -15.53 -5.00
N VAL A 46 3.23 -15.81 -6.21
CA VAL A 46 2.46 -15.78 -7.45
C VAL A 46 2.07 -17.19 -7.86
N CYS A 47 0.83 -17.36 -8.30
CA CYS A 47 0.29 -18.62 -8.80
C CYS A 47 -0.48 -18.40 -10.12
N ALA A 48 -0.31 -19.31 -11.08
CA ALA A 48 -1.10 -19.34 -12.31
C ALA A 48 -2.54 -19.75 -11.99
N VAL A 49 -3.49 -19.12 -12.66
CA VAL A 49 -4.91 -19.41 -12.47
C VAL A 49 -5.60 -19.40 -13.83
N GLU A 50 -6.65 -20.21 -13.96
CA GLU A 50 -7.52 -20.18 -15.13
C GLU A 50 -8.80 -19.38 -14.85
N MET A 51 -9.26 -18.62 -15.85
CA MET A 51 -10.44 -17.76 -15.72
C MET A 51 -11.72 -18.49 -15.26
N PRO A 52 -12.00 -19.75 -15.66
CA PRO A 52 -13.15 -20.51 -15.14
C PRO A 52 -13.16 -20.67 -13.62
N TRP A 53 -12.00 -20.72 -12.97
CA TRP A 53 -11.90 -20.85 -11.51
C TRP A 53 -12.24 -19.55 -10.78
N VAL A 54 -11.95 -18.39 -11.38
CA VAL A 54 -12.16 -17.07 -10.77
C VAL A 54 -13.53 -16.50 -11.10
N THR A 55 -14.10 -16.84 -12.25
CA THR A 55 -15.42 -16.38 -12.71
C THR A 55 -16.52 -16.46 -11.62
N PRO A 56 -16.72 -17.59 -10.91
CA PRO A 56 -17.75 -17.66 -9.86
C PRO A 56 -17.43 -16.76 -8.65
N ILE A 57 -16.16 -16.44 -8.41
CA ILE A 57 -15.73 -15.55 -7.33
C ILE A 57 -16.04 -14.10 -7.70
N PHE A 58 -15.77 -13.69 -8.95
CA PHE A 58 -16.11 -12.35 -9.42
C PHE A 58 -17.62 -12.07 -9.39
N GLY A 59 -18.45 -13.05 -9.72
CA GLY A 59 -19.90 -12.93 -9.58
C GLY A 59 -20.35 -12.63 -8.14
N LYS A 60 -19.65 -13.20 -7.15
CA LYS A 60 -19.91 -12.92 -5.71
C LYS A 60 -19.38 -11.55 -5.28
N LEU A 61 -18.26 -11.12 -5.84
CA LEU A 61 -17.64 -9.83 -5.52
C LEU A 61 -18.35 -8.64 -6.17
N GLY A 62 -19.06 -8.83 -7.29
CA GLY A 62 -19.71 -7.75 -8.04
C GLY A 62 -20.81 -6.99 -7.27
N ASN A 63 -21.51 -7.67 -6.35
CA ASN A 63 -22.58 -7.07 -5.55
C ASN A 63 -22.14 -6.75 -4.11
N LEU A 64 -20.84 -6.78 -3.83
CA LEU A 64 -20.32 -6.63 -2.48
C LEU A 64 -20.23 -5.14 -2.09
N ASP A 65 -20.93 -4.74 -1.03
CA ASP A 65 -20.84 -3.38 -0.50
C ASP A 65 -19.61 -3.22 0.40
N VAL A 66 -18.51 -2.76 -0.21
CA VAL A 66 -17.23 -2.53 0.47
C VAL A 66 -17.36 -1.51 1.61
N LYS A 67 -18.25 -0.51 1.48
CA LYS A 67 -18.43 0.54 2.50
C LYS A 67 -19.05 -0.04 3.78
N LYS A 68 -19.99 -0.98 3.65
CA LYS A 68 -20.56 -1.68 4.81
C LYS A 68 -19.60 -2.65 5.47
N LEU A 69 -18.73 -3.28 4.68
CA LEU A 69 -17.82 -4.33 5.15
C LEU A 69 -16.47 -3.82 5.65
N SER A 70 -16.08 -2.58 5.32
CA SER A 70 -14.80 -1.99 5.74
C SER A 70 -14.74 -1.67 7.24
N GLY A 71 -15.85 -1.79 7.98
CA GLY A 71 -15.89 -1.63 9.44
C GLY A 71 -15.55 -0.21 9.95
N GLY A 72 -15.45 0.79 9.07
CA GLY A 72 -14.88 2.10 9.40
C GLY A 72 -15.76 3.28 9.01
N CYS A 73 -16.46 3.81 10.01
CA CYS A 73 -16.94 5.19 10.21
C CYS A 73 -17.68 5.90 9.05
N ASN A 74 -18.93 6.26 9.31
CA ASN A 74 -19.73 7.21 8.53
C ASN A 74 -19.05 8.59 8.51
N VAL A 75 -18.03 8.79 7.67
CA VAL A 75 -17.59 10.14 7.32
C VAL A 75 -18.58 10.63 6.28
N SER A 76 -19.45 11.53 6.73
CA SER A 76 -20.46 12.21 5.92
C SER A 76 -19.89 12.64 4.58
N GLU A 77 -20.60 12.24 3.55
CA GLU A 77 -20.37 12.52 2.15
C GLU A 77 -20.32 14.04 1.93
N GLN A 78 -19.14 14.60 1.65
CA GLN A 78 -19.04 15.82 0.87
C GLN A 78 -18.54 15.45 -0.52
N GLN A 79 -19.43 15.70 -1.48
CA GLN A 79 -19.29 15.48 -2.90
C GLN A 79 -17.94 15.99 -3.44
N SER A 80 -17.27 15.18 -4.27
CA SER A 80 -16.54 15.71 -5.42
C SER A 80 -16.61 14.75 -6.60
N PRO A 81 -16.55 15.25 -7.85
CA PRO A 81 -16.99 14.51 -9.01
C PRO A 81 -15.97 13.51 -9.53
N GLN A 82 -16.55 12.44 -10.06
CA GLN A 82 -16.04 11.44 -11.00
C GLN A 82 -14.89 11.90 -11.92
N GLY A 83 -13.82 11.10 -11.96
CA GLY A 83 -12.70 11.23 -12.91
C GLY A 83 -11.63 10.18 -12.65
N THR A 84 -11.72 9.05 -13.37
CA THR A 84 -10.82 7.89 -13.30
C THR A 84 -9.48 8.16 -13.96
N ASP A 85 -8.41 8.15 -13.17
CA ASP A 85 -7.03 7.88 -13.61
C ASP A 85 -6.29 7.12 -12.49
N PRO A 86 -5.86 5.85 -12.68
CA PRO A 86 -5.21 5.06 -11.64
C PRO A 86 -3.77 5.51 -11.28
N LEU A 87 -3.23 6.55 -11.92
CA LEU A 87 -1.81 6.93 -11.78
C LEU A 87 -1.52 8.05 -10.78
N LYS A 88 -2.52 8.54 -10.02
CA LYS A 88 -2.33 9.62 -9.04
C LYS A 88 -2.67 9.25 -7.60
N VAL A 89 -2.38 8.02 -7.19
CA VAL A 89 -2.40 7.65 -5.75
C VAL A 89 -1.02 7.82 -5.09
N GLN A 90 0.05 8.04 -5.87
CA GLN A 90 1.41 8.30 -5.36
C GLN A 90 1.85 9.75 -5.62
N ALA A 91 1.04 10.73 -5.23
CA ALA A 91 1.48 12.13 -5.14
C ALA A 91 0.75 12.91 -4.05
N SER A 92 0.22 12.22 -3.03
CA SER A 92 -0.30 12.85 -1.81
C SER A 92 0.17 12.14 -0.56
N VAL A 93 1.47 11.82 -0.50
CA VAL A 93 2.24 12.08 0.72
C VAL A 93 2.78 13.50 0.54
N LYS A 94 1.85 14.47 0.55
CA LYS A 94 2.23 15.87 0.72
C LYS A 94 2.72 15.91 2.16
N ASN A 95 4.03 16.12 2.32
CA ASN A 95 4.62 16.59 3.55
C ASN A 95 3.62 17.55 4.22
N ASP A 96 3.04 17.13 5.35
CA ASP A 96 2.36 18.05 6.25
C ASP A 96 3.45 18.88 6.94
N ASN A 97 4.02 19.78 6.16
CA ASN A 97 4.70 20.96 6.63
C ASN A 97 3.72 22.11 6.37
N GLY A 98 2.67 22.15 7.18
CA GLY A 98 1.56 23.08 7.00
C GLY A 98 0.80 23.47 8.27
N ILE A 99 1.27 23.12 9.47
CA ILE A 99 0.89 23.80 10.73
C ILE A 99 2.16 24.26 11.45
N ALA A 100 2.94 25.08 10.76
CA ALA A 100 4.03 25.83 11.35
C ALA A 100 3.45 26.99 12.17
N SER A 101 3.37 26.81 13.51
CA SER A 101 3.92 27.81 14.45
C SER A 101 3.80 27.45 15.95
N LYS A 102 3.09 26.39 16.37
CA LYS A 102 2.93 26.11 17.83
C LYS A 102 3.34 24.72 18.34
N VAL A 103 3.53 23.72 17.48
CA VAL A 103 3.78 22.34 17.93
C VAL A 103 5.28 21.98 17.98
N SER A 104 6.12 22.64 17.17
CA SER A 104 7.57 22.38 17.13
C SER A 104 8.28 22.68 18.46
N ASP A 105 7.86 23.77 19.10
CA ASP A 105 8.50 24.33 20.29
C ASP A 105 8.33 23.44 21.54
N ASP A 106 7.19 22.73 21.65
CA ASP A 106 6.92 21.80 22.75
C ASP A 106 7.69 20.48 22.58
N HIS A 107 7.88 20.04 21.34
CA HIS A 107 8.65 18.83 21.04
C HIS A 107 10.15 19.03 21.35
N GLU A 108 10.71 20.17 20.96
CA GLU A 108 12.10 20.53 21.27
C GLU A 108 12.32 20.71 22.79
N LYS A 109 11.37 21.35 23.50
CA LYS A 109 11.40 21.47 24.96
C LYS A 109 11.38 20.10 25.66
N LYS A 110 10.56 19.15 25.16
CA LYS A 110 10.53 17.78 25.68
C LYS A 110 11.86 17.04 25.48
N ILE A 111 12.48 17.19 24.31
CA ILE A 111 13.79 16.59 24.02
C ILE A 111 14.86 17.15 24.96
N GLN A 112 14.89 18.48 25.14
CA GLN A 112 15.88 19.13 26.00
C GLN A 112 15.72 18.72 27.48
N ALA A 113 14.48 18.67 27.97
CA ALA A 113 14.18 18.23 29.33
C ALA A 113 14.58 16.76 29.58
N ALA A 114 14.38 15.88 28.58
CA ALA A 114 14.82 14.49 28.67
C ALA A 114 16.36 14.37 28.74
N LYS A 115 17.06 15.18 27.94
CA LYS A 115 18.53 15.21 27.90
C LYS A 115 19.14 15.71 29.21
N GLU A 116 18.57 16.76 29.80
CA GLU A 116 19.02 17.30 31.08
C GLU A 116 18.83 16.29 32.23
N ARG A 117 17.68 15.61 32.29
CA ARG A 117 17.42 14.53 33.27
C ARG A 117 18.44 13.40 33.18
N PHE A 118 18.89 13.07 31.96
CA PHE A 118 19.91 12.05 31.75
C PHE A 118 21.30 12.53 32.23
N LEU A 119 21.70 13.75 31.89
CA LEU A 119 22.98 14.31 32.36
C LEU A 119 23.05 14.42 33.89
N ALA A 120 21.97 14.86 34.54
CA ALA A 120 21.90 14.98 36.00
C ALA A 120 22.10 13.63 36.72
N ARG A 121 21.69 12.53 36.08
CA ARG A 121 21.93 11.17 36.59
C ARG A 121 23.35 10.69 36.30
N LYS A 122 23.92 11.07 35.15
CA LYS A 122 25.26 10.66 34.72
C LYS A 122 26.38 11.32 35.53
N GLY A 123 26.17 12.54 36.02
CA GLY A 123 27.16 13.31 36.80
C GLY A 123 27.26 12.94 38.29
N LYS A 124 26.47 11.98 38.80
CA LYS A 124 26.48 11.52 40.21
C LYS A 124 27.13 10.13 40.39
N LYS A 125 28.13 9.81 39.58
CA LYS A 125 29.00 8.64 39.77
C LYS A 125 30.43 9.07 39.97
#